data_AF-A0A1F0UKK0-F1
#
_entry.id   AF-A0A1F0UKK0-F1
#
_cell.length_a   1.000
_cell.length_b   1.000
_cell.length_c   1.000
_cell.angle_alpha   90.00
_cell.angle_beta   90.00
_cell.angle_gamma   90.00
#
_symmetry.space_group_name_H-M   'P 1'
#
loop_
_entity.id
_entity.type
_entity.pdbx_description
1 polymer ?
#
loop_
_entity_poly.entity_id
_entity_poly.type
_entity_poly.pdbx_seq_one_letter_code
_entity_poly.pdbx_strand_id
1 'polypeptide(L)'
;MKAQQLKNAILQLAIQGKLVPQDPNDEPASELIKCIQSEKERLISEKKIKKPKVKSEIVVRDGLSYEIVNGVERCITDELPFEIPESWCWVRLNDYLDVRDGTHDTPKYVVSGIPLVTSKNLNNGKLDFSNIKYISEEDHKQISLRSGVNVGDILFAMIGSIGNPVLIKENSNFSIKNIGLFKKYISDISMEYVYYMLLKLQGDMRKKSSGGVQSFVSLSFLRDYLIPLPPLNEQKRIVAKIEELLPFIEEYDKKEQKLTTLNQQFPDQLKKSILQAAIQGQLVAQDPNDEPASELIKRIQAEKERLISEKKIKKPKVKSGIVVRDGLPYEIINGVERCIADELPFEIPESWCWMRLSEICSNIHYGYTASASSKGTHKLLRITDIQNNKVSWNDVPFCSLSEKEAENYTLKKGNIVIARTGGTIGKSFLINNIQEQSVFASYLIRIVLLSHVYEKYISYYLNSPFYWEQLRSYSMGTGQPNVNSVSLGCLFIPLPPLSEQKRIVQKIEEVFSHIESL
;
A
#
# COMPACT_ATOMS: atom_id res chain seq x y z
N MET A 1 -7.89 -4.83 -18.65
CA MET A 1 -6.72 -5.73 -18.50
C MET A 1 -5.62 -4.94 -17.82
N LYS A 2 -5.05 -5.41 -16.70
CA LYS A 2 -3.99 -4.69 -15.96
C LYS A 2 -2.67 -4.67 -16.73
N ALA A 3 -1.75 -3.75 -16.42
CA ALA A 3 -0.47 -3.65 -17.12
C ALA A 3 0.34 -4.96 -17.07
N GLN A 4 0.38 -5.63 -15.92
CA GLN A 4 1.04 -6.93 -15.77
C GLN A 4 0.38 -8.05 -16.61
N GLN A 5 -0.95 -7.99 -16.81
CA GLN A 5 -1.67 -8.95 -17.66
C GLN A 5 -1.32 -8.71 -19.14
N LEU A 6 -1.22 -7.44 -19.56
CA LEU A 6 -0.77 -7.07 -20.90
C LEU A 6 0.65 -7.60 -21.19
N LYS A 7 1.59 -7.40 -20.24
CA LYS A 7 2.94 -7.94 -20.33
C LYS A 7 2.95 -9.45 -20.52
N ASN A 8 2.17 -10.17 -19.70
CA ASN A 8 2.08 -11.63 -19.77
C ASN A 8 1.45 -12.13 -21.08
N ALA A 9 0.52 -11.36 -21.66
CA ALA A 9 -0.10 -11.67 -22.95
C ALA A 9 0.88 -11.46 -24.11
N ILE A 10 1.62 -10.35 -24.14
CA ILE A 10 2.66 -10.09 -25.15
C ILE A 10 3.73 -11.19 -25.13
N LEU A 11 4.20 -11.56 -23.93
CA LEU A 11 5.17 -12.65 -23.80
C LEU A 11 4.58 -14.02 -24.17
N GLN A 12 3.27 -14.24 -24.01
CA GLN A 12 2.60 -15.45 -24.50
C GLN A 12 2.60 -15.49 -26.03
N LEU A 13 2.24 -14.38 -26.68
CA LEU A 13 2.25 -14.28 -28.15
C LEU A 13 3.68 -14.48 -28.69
N ALA A 14 4.69 -13.98 -27.96
CA ALA A 14 6.10 -14.15 -28.30
C ALA A 14 6.50 -15.62 -28.39
N ILE A 15 6.16 -16.44 -27.39
CA ILE A 15 6.53 -17.88 -27.36
C ILE A 15 5.64 -18.76 -28.26
N GLN A 16 4.59 -18.20 -28.85
CA GLN A 16 3.66 -18.90 -29.75
C GLN A 16 3.92 -18.58 -31.24
N GLY A 17 4.90 -17.74 -31.57
CA GLY A 17 5.14 -17.27 -32.94
C GLY A 17 4.05 -16.35 -33.49
N LYS A 18 3.33 -15.66 -32.59
CA LYS A 18 2.19 -14.78 -32.93
C LYS A 18 2.47 -13.29 -32.70
N LEU A 19 3.63 -12.95 -32.13
CA LEU A 19 3.98 -11.55 -31.85
C LEU A 19 4.49 -10.79 -33.08
N VAL A 20 5.18 -11.49 -33.99
CA VAL A 20 5.74 -10.92 -35.22
C VAL A 20 5.36 -11.80 -36.42
N PRO A 21 5.36 -11.25 -37.64
CA PRO A 21 5.13 -12.06 -38.84
C PRO A 21 6.20 -13.15 -39.03
N GLN A 22 5.77 -14.30 -39.54
CA GLN A 22 6.65 -15.37 -40.01
C GLN A 22 7.33 -14.94 -41.33
N ASP A 23 8.61 -15.27 -41.51
CA ASP A 23 9.36 -15.00 -42.74
C ASP A 23 9.79 -16.34 -43.38
N PRO A 24 9.30 -16.68 -44.59
CA PRO A 24 9.65 -17.94 -45.25
C PRO A 24 11.13 -18.02 -45.67
N ASN A 25 11.87 -16.91 -45.66
CA ASN A 25 13.30 -16.89 -45.97
C ASN A 25 14.18 -17.14 -44.73
N ASP A 26 13.59 -17.19 -43.54
CA ASP A 26 14.36 -17.52 -42.35
C ASP A 26 14.76 -18.99 -42.36
N GLU A 27 16.02 -19.25 -42.03
CA GLU A 27 16.51 -20.61 -41.81
C GLU A 27 15.72 -21.24 -40.64
N PRO A 28 15.10 -22.42 -40.82
CA PRO A 28 14.22 -23.00 -39.81
C PRO A 28 14.99 -23.34 -38.52
N ALA A 29 14.28 -23.34 -37.40
CA ALA A 29 14.85 -23.61 -36.08
C ALA A 29 15.59 -24.96 -35.97
N SER A 30 15.21 -25.93 -36.81
CA SER A 30 15.85 -27.24 -36.89
C SER A 30 17.33 -27.16 -37.31
N GLU A 31 17.72 -26.22 -38.17
CA GLU A 31 19.13 -26.05 -38.58
C GLU A 31 19.96 -25.45 -37.44
N LEU A 32 19.42 -24.47 -36.71
CA LEU A 32 20.06 -23.93 -35.51
C LEU A 32 20.35 -25.03 -34.48
N ILE A 33 19.42 -25.97 -34.30
CA ILE A 33 19.59 -27.11 -33.41
C ILE A 33 20.68 -28.07 -33.91
N LYS A 34 20.75 -28.35 -35.21
CA LYS A 34 21.84 -29.17 -35.77
C LYS A 34 23.21 -28.55 -35.52
N CYS A 35 23.34 -27.23 -35.69
CA CYS A 35 24.57 -26.51 -35.38
C CYS A 35 24.95 -26.66 -33.90
N ILE A 36 24.00 -26.50 -32.99
CA ILE A 36 24.21 -26.68 -31.55
C ILE A 36 24.60 -28.12 -31.21
N GLN A 37 23.95 -29.11 -31.84
CA GLN A 37 24.28 -30.53 -31.64
C GLN A 37 25.72 -30.86 -32.07
N SER A 38 26.15 -30.35 -33.23
CA SER A 38 27.53 -30.51 -33.71
C SER A 38 28.55 -29.89 -32.76
N GLU A 39 28.26 -28.69 -32.24
CA GLU A 39 29.12 -28.06 -31.24
C GLU A 39 29.15 -28.84 -29.92
N LYS A 40 28.00 -29.36 -29.47
CA LYS A 40 27.94 -30.23 -28.28
C LYS A 40 28.79 -31.47 -28.45
N GLU A 41 28.74 -32.14 -29.59
CA GLU A 41 29.57 -33.31 -29.89
C GLU A 41 31.06 -32.97 -29.85
N ARG A 42 31.46 -31.82 -30.41
CA ARG A 42 32.83 -31.29 -30.31
C ARG A 42 33.24 -31.07 -28.86
N LEU A 43 32.44 -30.36 -28.07
CA LEU A 43 32.73 -30.08 -26.66
C LEU A 43 32.80 -31.35 -25.79
N ILE A 44 32.01 -32.39 -26.11
CA ILE A 44 32.09 -33.71 -25.46
C ILE A 44 33.41 -34.39 -25.81
N SER A 45 33.82 -34.36 -27.09
CA SER A 45 35.08 -34.95 -27.54
C SER A 45 36.30 -34.29 -26.87
N GLU A 46 36.22 -32.98 -26.64
CA GLU A 46 37.22 -32.18 -25.92
C GLU A 46 37.14 -32.33 -24.39
N LYS A 47 36.21 -33.15 -23.87
CA LYS A 47 35.94 -33.35 -22.44
C LYS A 47 35.58 -32.06 -21.67
N LYS A 48 35.14 -31.01 -22.36
CA LYS A 48 34.68 -29.74 -21.76
C LYS A 48 33.28 -29.87 -21.15
N ILE A 49 32.46 -30.74 -21.71
CA ILE A 49 31.14 -31.10 -21.16
C ILE A 49 31.01 -32.63 -21.07
N LYS A 50 30.18 -33.10 -20.14
CA LYS A 50 29.93 -34.54 -19.97
C LYS A 50 29.00 -35.04 -21.06
N LYS A 51 29.24 -36.25 -21.56
CA LYS A 51 28.31 -36.94 -22.45
C LYS A 51 26.97 -37.14 -21.72
N PRO A 52 25.83 -36.75 -22.33
CA PRO A 52 24.54 -36.97 -21.72
C PRO A 52 24.27 -38.47 -21.55
N LYS A 53 23.60 -38.83 -20.46
CA LYS A 53 23.23 -40.23 -20.16
C LYS A 53 22.14 -40.77 -21.10
N VAL A 54 21.34 -39.87 -21.64
CA VAL A 54 20.19 -40.16 -22.49
C VAL A 54 20.26 -39.23 -23.70
N LYS A 55 20.12 -39.77 -24.91
CA LYS A 55 19.97 -38.98 -26.13
C LYS A 55 18.48 -38.91 -26.46
N SER A 56 17.93 -37.70 -26.47
CA SER A 56 16.56 -37.41 -26.88
C SER A 56 16.61 -36.54 -28.15
N GLU A 57 15.69 -36.76 -29.06
CA GLU A 57 15.46 -35.93 -30.24
C GLU A 57 13.96 -35.77 -30.45
N ILE A 58 13.51 -34.57 -30.84
CA ILE A 58 12.11 -34.30 -31.13
C ILE A 58 11.96 -34.06 -32.62
N VAL A 59 11.08 -34.83 -33.24
CA VAL A 59 10.79 -34.77 -34.68
C VAL A 59 9.30 -34.59 -34.91
N VAL A 60 8.94 -33.92 -36.01
CA VAL A 60 7.55 -33.74 -36.42
C VAL A 60 7.30 -34.56 -37.69
N ARG A 61 6.23 -35.38 -37.67
CA ARG A 61 5.76 -36.16 -38.83
C ARG A 61 4.25 -36.12 -38.90
N ASP A 62 3.70 -35.82 -40.07
CA ASP A 62 2.26 -35.74 -40.32
C ASP A 62 1.49 -34.85 -39.31
N GLY A 63 2.13 -33.74 -38.88
CA GLY A 63 1.55 -32.81 -37.90
C GLY A 63 1.62 -33.27 -36.44
N LEU A 64 2.19 -34.44 -36.16
CA LEU A 64 2.37 -34.97 -34.81
C LEU A 64 3.84 -34.86 -34.38
N SER A 65 4.06 -34.52 -33.10
CA SER A 65 5.39 -34.42 -32.48
C SER A 65 5.76 -35.72 -31.78
N TYR A 66 6.94 -36.24 -32.08
CA TYR A 66 7.48 -37.48 -31.52
C TYR A 66 8.81 -37.21 -30.82
N GLU A 67 9.00 -37.79 -29.64
CA GLU A 67 10.27 -37.81 -28.94
C GLU A 67 10.92 -39.18 -29.07
N ILE A 68 12.15 -39.22 -29.57
CA ILE A 68 12.95 -40.43 -29.75
C ILE A 68 14.00 -40.47 -28.64
N VAL A 69 13.80 -41.35 -27.67
CA VAL A 69 14.69 -41.52 -26.51
C VAL A 69 15.41 -42.86 -26.63
N ASN A 70 16.73 -42.82 -26.82
CA ASN A 70 17.55 -44.04 -27.00
C ASN A 70 16.99 -45.01 -28.07
N GLY A 71 16.41 -44.48 -29.15
CA GLY A 71 15.83 -45.26 -30.25
C GLY A 71 14.39 -45.72 -30.02
N VAL A 72 13.79 -45.44 -28.85
CA VAL A 72 12.37 -45.68 -28.59
C VAL A 72 11.59 -44.41 -28.87
N GLU A 73 10.59 -44.52 -29.73
CA GLU A 73 9.76 -43.40 -30.15
C GLU A 73 8.46 -43.30 -29.34
N ARG A 74 8.09 -42.07 -28.97
CA ARG A 74 6.87 -41.76 -28.22
C ARG A 74 6.22 -40.50 -28.79
N CYS A 75 4.92 -40.55 -29.09
CA CYS A 75 4.16 -39.35 -29.43
C CYS A 75 4.05 -38.44 -28.19
N ILE A 76 4.42 -37.17 -28.33
CA ILE A 76 4.36 -36.15 -27.27
C ILE A 76 3.40 -35.01 -27.62
N THR A 77 2.66 -35.09 -28.72
CA THR A 77 1.75 -34.03 -29.20
C THR A 77 0.80 -33.55 -28.10
N ASP A 78 0.19 -34.48 -27.36
CA ASP A 78 -0.77 -34.16 -26.28
C ASP A 78 -0.09 -33.56 -25.02
N GLU A 79 1.25 -33.64 -24.91
CA GLU A 79 2.02 -33.02 -23.84
C GLU A 79 2.34 -31.54 -24.14
N LEU A 80 2.18 -31.09 -25.39
CA LEU A 80 2.54 -29.75 -25.84
C LEU A 80 1.47 -28.73 -25.44
N PRO A 81 1.86 -27.57 -24.88
CA PRO A 81 0.90 -26.61 -24.33
C PRO A 81 0.15 -25.82 -25.41
N PHE A 82 0.67 -25.76 -26.64
CA PHE A 82 0.10 -25.03 -27.76
C PHE A 82 0.79 -25.41 -29.08
N GLU A 83 0.14 -25.07 -30.19
CA GLU A 83 0.71 -25.16 -31.54
C GLU A 83 1.74 -24.05 -31.80
N ILE A 84 2.74 -24.38 -32.62
CA ILE A 84 3.82 -23.47 -33.05
C ILE A 84 3.88 -23.43 -34.59
N PRO A 85 4.45 -22.37 -35.20
CA PRO A 85 4.66 -22.31 -36.65
C PRO A 85 5.54 -23.45 -37.19
N GLU A 86 5.38 -23.80 -38.46
CA GLU A 86 6.15 -24.90 -39.10
C GLU A 86 7.67 -24.65 -39.13
N SER A 87 8.09 -23.38 -39.15
CA SER A 87 9.50 -22.96 -39.09
C SER A 87 10.13 -23.15 -37.70
N TRP A 88 9.33 -23.41 -36.68
CA TRP A 88 9.75 -23.60 -35.29
C TRP A 88 9.90 -25.08 -34.96
N CYS A 89 10.59 -25.39 -33.86
CA CYS A 89 10.62 -26.73 -33.31
C CYS A 89 10.50 -26.73 -31.79
N TRP A 90 9.95 -27.80 -31.23
CA TRP A 90 10.01 -28.07 -29.79
C TRP A 90 11.35 -28.71 -29.44
N VAL A 91 12.00 -28.22 -28.39
CA VAL A 91 13.28 -28.75 -27.90
C VAL A 91 13.29 -28.81 -26.38
N ARG A 92 14.12 -29.69 -25.82
CA ARG A 92 14.40 -29.66 -24.37
C ARG A 92 15.40 -28.54 -24.10
N LEU A 93 15.26 -27.85 -22.95
CA LEU A 93 16.14 -26.73 -22.59
C LEU A 93 17.64 -27.09 -22.66
N ASN A 94 18.01 -28.31 -22.24
CA ASN A 94 19.38 -28.80 -22.28
C ASN A 94 19.91 -29.14 -23.69
N ASP A 95 19.04 -29.21 -24.69
CA ASP A 95 19.43 -29.36 -26.08
C ASP A 95 19.77 -28.03 -26.74
N TYR A 96 19.13 -26.95 -26.29
CA TYR A 96 19.40 -25.60 -26.76
C TYR A 96 20.50 -24.87 -25.96
N LEU A 97 20.53 -25.06 -24.63
CA LEU A 97 21.40 -24.33 -23.70
C LEU A 97 22.17 -25.28 -22.78
N ASP A 98 23.34 -24.84 -22.33
CA ASP A 98 24.07 -25.51 -21.25
C ASP A 98 23.45 -25.12 -19.91
N VAL A 99 22.69 -26.05 -19.34
CA VAL A 99 21.95 -25.85 -18.08
C VAL A 99 22.75 -26.42 -16.90
N ARG A 100 23.25 -25.49 -16.08
CA ARG A 100 24.07 -25.76 -14.88
C ARG A 100 23.42 -25.16 -13.64
N ASP A 101 24.08 -25.34 -12.52
CA ASP A 101 23.76 -24.70 -11.26
C ASP A 101 25.02 -24.30 -10.48
N GLY A 102 24.80 -23.41 -9.52
CA GLY A 102 25.82 -23.02 -8.56
C GLY A 102 26.22 -24.12 -7.59
N THR A 103 27.10 -23.78 -6.64
CA THR A 103 27.45 -24.71 -5.55
C THR A 103 26.23 -25.02 -4.69
N HIS A 104 26.19 -26.22 -4.09
CA HIS A 104 25.22 -26.59 -3.07
C HIS A 104 25.77 -26.42 -1.66
N ASP A 105 27.07 -26.69 -1.52
CA ASP A 105 27.79 -26.54 -0.27
C ASP A 105 27.86 -25.06 0.11
N THR A 106 27.77 -24.80 1.42
CA THR A 106 27.87 -23.44 1.93
C THR A 106 29.33 -23.12 2.20
N PRO A 107 29.97 -22.25 1.40
CA PRO A 107 31.33 -21.78 1.69
C PRO A 107 31.35 -20.98 3.00
N LYS A 108 32.54 -20.84 3.60
CA LYS A 108 32.71 -20.04 4.82
C LYS A 108 32.52 -18.57 4.48
N TYR A 109 31.62 -17.90 5.20
CA TYR A 109 31.40 -16.47 5.01
C TYR A 109 32.54 -15.66 5.61
N VAL A 110 32.96 -14.62 4.89
CA VAL A 110 33.95 -13.63 5.31
C VAL A 110 33.29 -12.25 5.38
N VAL A 111 33.94 -11.32 6.09
CA VAL A 111 33.41 -9.94 6.26
C VAL A 111 33.52 -9.13 4.97
N SER A 112 34.55 -9.39 4.15
CA SER A 112 34.79 -8.76 2.85
C SER A 112 35.44 -9.78 1.92
N GLY A 113 35.09 -9.75 0.63
CA GLY A 113 35.56 -10.73 -0.37
C GLY A 113 34.71 -10.73 -1.63
N ILE A 114 34.51 -11.90 -2.22
CA ILE A 114 33.71 -12.07 -3.44
C ILE A 114 32.22 -12.28 -3.07
N PRO A 115 31.29 -11.55 -3.69
CA PRO A 115 29.85 -11.76 -3.54
C PRO A 115 29.41 -13.21 -3.82
N LEU A 116 28.60 -13.78 -2.93
CA LEU A 116 27.90 -15.05 -3.13
C LEU A 116 26.40 -14.80 -3.38
N VAL A 117 26.02 -14.80 -4.65
CA VAL A 117 24.65 -14.59 -5.13
C VAL A 117 23.81 -15.85 -4.89
N THR A 118 22.61 -15.65 -4.34
CA THR A 118 21.60 -16.70 -4.08
C THR A 118 20.26 -16.27 -4.67
N SER A 119 19.25 -17.16 -4.71
CA SER A 119 17.90 -16.81 -5.21
C SER A 119 17.30 -15.52 -4.62
N LYS A 120 17.69 -15.15 -3.39
CA LYS A 120 17.22 -13.93 -2.72
C LYS A 120 17.75 -12.64 -3.35
N ASN A 121 18.86 -12.73 -4.09
CA ASN A 121 19.50 -11.62 -4.75
C ASN A 121 18.98 -11.40 -6.19
N LEU A 122 18.08 -12.27 -6.69
CA LEU A 122 17.48 -12.13 -8.02
C LEU A 122 16.17 -11.37 -7.89
N ASN A 123 16.15 -10.11 -8.36
CA ASN A 123 15.00 -9.23 -8.20
C ASN A 123 14.68 -8.50 -9.52
N ASN A 124 13.50 -8.76 -10.09
CA ASN A 124 12.95 -8.07 -11.26
C ASN A 124 13.95 -7.87 -12.42
N GLY A 125 14.69 -8.92 -12.79
CA GLY A 125 15.66 -8.87 -13.89
C GLY A 125 17.00 -8.24 -13.54
N LYS A 126 17.27 -7.94 -12.27
CA LYS A 126 18.54 -7.38 -11.77
C LYS A 126 19.06 -8.16 -10.56
N LEU A 127 20.35 -7.99 -10.28
CA LEU A 127 20.98 -8.48 -9.06
C LEU A 127 20.90 -7.43 -7.95
N ASP A 128 20.48 -7.85 -6.76
CA ASP A 128 20.44 -7.06 -5.53
C ASP A 128 21.55 -7.50 -4.58
N PHE A 129 22.52 -6.61 -4.35
CA PHE A 129 23.68 -6.84 -3.48
C PHE A 129 23.51 -6.25 -2.07
N SER A 130 22.37 -5.64 -1.74
CA SER A 130 22.16 -4.94 -0.45
C SER A 130 22.34 -5.83 0.78
N ASN A 131 22.00 -7.12 0.68
CA ASN A 131 22.13 -8.11 1.74
C ASN A 131 22.96 -9.32 1.27
N ILE A 132 24.05 -9.05 0.56
CA ILE A 132 24.92 -10.08 0.01
C ILE A 132 25.89 -10.63 1.06
N LYS A 133 26.24 -11.91 0.93
CA LYS A 133 27.31 -12.54 1.73
C LYS A 133 28.58 -12.62 0.92
N TYR A 134 29.72 -12.53 1.58
CA TYR A 134 31.03 -12.62 0.93
C TYR A 134 31.72 -13.94 1.23
N ILE A 135 32.53 -14.40 0.27
CA ILE A 135 33.36 -15.60 0.36
C ILE A 135 34.81 -15.27 0.01
N SER A 136 35.73 -16.17 0.36
CA SER A 136 37.14 -15.99 0.00
C SER A 136 37.37 -16.10 -1.50
N GLU A 137 38.46 -15.52 -2.00
CA GLU A 137 38.87 -15.68 -3.41
C GLU A 137 39.13 -17.15 -3.78
N GLU A 138 39.62 -17.95 -2.83
CA GLU A 138 39.87 -19.38 -3.06
C GLU A 138 38.56 -20.13 -3.25
N ASP A 139 37.57 -19.91 -2.37
CA ASP A 139 36.22 -20.48 -2.54
C ASP A 139 35.60 -20.03 -3.87
N HIS A 140 35.78 -18.77 -4.24
CA HIS A 140 35.31 -18.26 -5.53
C HIS A 140 35.93 -19.02 -6.71
N LYS A 141 37.26 -19.19 -6.73
CA LYS A 141 37.96 -19.93 -7.79
C LYS A 141 37.40 -21.35 -7.92
N GLN A 142 37.22 -22.07 -6.81
CA GLN A 142 36.67 -23.43 -6.83
C GLN A 142 35.22 -23.47 -7.34
N ILE A 143 34.36 -22.55 -6.90
CA ILE A 143 32.96 -22.48 -7.36
C ILE A 143 32.86 -22.08 -8.83
N SER A 144 33.75 -21.21 -9.30
CA SER A 144 33.82 -20.74 -10.68
C SER A 144 34.24 -21.83 -11.67
N LEU A 145 34.98 -22.87 -11.24
CA LEU A 145 35.26 -24.04 -12.08
C LEU A 145 33.99 -24.79 -12.50
N ARG A 146 32.94 -24.77 -11.66
CA ARG A 146 31.63 -25.39 -11.95
C ARG A 146 30.71 -24.44 -12.71
N SER A 147 30.53 -23.24 -12.17
CA SER A 147 29.49 -22.30 -12.59
C SER A 147 29.99 -21.29 -13.62
N GLY A 148 31.11 -20.59 -13.34
CA GLY A 148 31.78 -19.69 -14.28
C GLY A 148 30.82 -18.74 -15.01
N VAL A 149 30.18 -17.83 -14.29
CA VAL A 149 29.15 -16.93 -14.85
C VAL A 149 29.82 -15.88 -15.75
N ASN A 150 29.30 -15.70 -16.96
CA ASN A 150 29.78 -14.76 -17.96
C ASN A 150 28.68 -13.76 -18.35
N VAL A 151 29.07 -12.64 -18.96
CA VAL A 151 28.13 -11.75 -19.66
C VAL A 151 27.39 -12.52 -20.76
N GLY A 152 26.08 -12.33 -20.81
CA GLY A 152 25.14 -13.03 -21.68
C GLY A 152 24.51 -14.27 -21.04
N ASP A 153 25.00 -14.76 -19.90
CA ASP A 153 24.36 -15.87 -19.19
C ASP A 153 23.07 -15.42 -18.49
N ILE A 154 22.18 -16.37 -18.20
CA ILE A 154 20.96 -16.13 -17.41
C ILE A 154 21.01 -16.91 -16.11
N LEU A 155 20.74 -16.20 -15.02
CA LEU A 155 20.51 -16.78 -13.70
C LEU A 155 19.03 -16.97 -13.45
N PHE A 156 18.65 -18.03 -12.73
CA PHE A 156 17.26 -18.37 -12.44
C PHE A 156 17.12 -18.98 -11.04
N ALA A 157 16.24 -18.44 -10.22
CA ALA A 157 16.00 -18.95 -8.89
C ALA A 157 15.35 -20.33 -8.96
N MET A 158 15.99 -21.33 -8.35
CA MET A 158 15.50 -22.72 -8.34
C MET A 158 14.73 -23.07 -7.07
N ILE A 159 14.92 -22.31 -5.99
CA ILE A 159 14.40 -22.60 -4.66
C ILE A 159 13.80 -21.34 -4.05
N GLY A 160 12.63 -21.47 -3.40
CA GLY A 160 11.92 -20.36 -2.77
C GLY A 160 11.16 -19.54 -3.80
N SER A 161 11.66 -18.34 -4.15
CA SER A 161 11.08 -17.48 -5.18
C SER A 161 11.44 -17.97 -6.59
N ILE A 162 11.05 -19.21 -6.94
CA ILE A 162 11.36 -19.89 -8.21
C ILE A 162 11.17 -18.95 -9.40
N GLY A 163 12.08 -18.87 -10.37
CA GLY A 163 11.97 -17.90 -11.47
C GLY A 163 12.84 -16.68 -11.28
N ASN A 164 12.29 -15.49 -11.53
CA ASN A 164 13.00 -14.21 -11.54
C ASN A 164 14.30 -14.29 -12.37
N PRO A 165 14.22 -14.62 -13.68
CA PRO A 165 15.41 -14.70 -14.50
C PRO A 165 16.16 -13.36 -14.49
N VAL A 166 17.48 -13.42 -14.53
CA VAL A 166 18.37 -12.25 -14.63
C VAL A 166 19.38 -12.51 -15.73
N LEU A 167 19.33 -11.70 -16.79
CA LEU A 167 20.33 -11.69 -17.85
C LEU A 167 21.55 -10.87 -17.40
N ILE A 168 22.73 -11.47 -17.41
CA ILE A 168 23.97 -10.82 -17.00
C ILE A 168 24.47 -9.90 -18.11
N LYS A 169 24.36 -8.59 -17.90
CA LYS A 169 24.76 -7.57 -18.89
C LYS A 169 26.17 -7.02 -18.68
N GLU A 170 26.72 -7.18 -17.48
CA GLU A 170 28.00 -6.59 -17.08
C GLU A 170 28.88 -7.63 -16.39
N ASN A 171 30.19 -7.55 -16.65
CA ASN A 171 31.16 -8.37 -15.96
C ASN A 171 31.16 -8.00 -14.48
N SER A 172 30.68 -8.91 -13.65
CA SER A 172 30.70 -8.75 -12.20
C SER A 172 31.30 -10.00 -11.59
N ASN A 173 32.28 -9.81 -10.71
CA ASN A 173 33.00 -10.91 -10.08
C ASN A 173 32.16 -11.43 -8.90
N PHE A 174 31.43 -12.52 -9.10
CA PHE A 174 30.61 -13.15 -8.06
C PHE A 174 30.52 -14.67 -8.25
N SER A 175 30.17 -15.39 -7.19
CA SER A 175 29.83 -16.81 -7.24
C SER A 175 28.34 -17.02 -7.01
N ILE A 176 27.80 -18.13 -7.52
CA ILE A 176 26.38 -18.47 -7.35
C ILE A 176 26.20 -19.73 -6.49
N LYS A 177 25.13 -19.74 -5.69
CA LYS A 177 24.73 -20.91 -4.87
C LYS A 177 23.25 -21.21 -5.08
N ASN A 178 22.93 -22.49 -5.34
CA ASN A 178 21.55 -22.98 -5.52
C ASN A 178 20.69 -22.18 -6.52
N ILE A 179 21.34 -21.67 -7.57
CA ILE A 179 20.73 -20.93 -8.68
C ILE A 179 20.98 -21.72 -9.96
N GLY A 180 19.99 -21.76 -10.84
CA GLY A 180 20.10 -22.30 -12.19
C GLY A 180 20.82 -21.31 -13.09
N LEU A 181 21.73 -21.82 -13.91
CA LEU A 181 22.57 -21.05 -14.82
C LEU A 181 22.36 -21.58 -16.23
N PHE A 182 21.99 -20.69 -17.15
CA PHE A 182 21.82 -20.98 -18.55
C PHE A 182 22.93 -20.29 -19.35
N LYS A 183 23.72 -21.10 -20.07
CA LYS A 183 24.81 -20.62 -20.93
C LYS A 183 24.57 -21.06 -22.37
N LYS A 184 25.15 -20.33 -23.32
CA LYS A 184 25.10 -20.68 -24.75
C LYS A 184 26.15 -21.73 -25.13
N TYR A 185 25.80 -22.67 -26.00
CA TYR A 185 26.76 -23.61 -26.59
C TYR A 185 27.57 -22.97 -27.73
N ILE A 186 26.90 -22.17 -28.57
CA ILE A 186 27.49 -21.43 -29.70
C ILE A 186 27.32 -19.92 -29.51
N SER A 187 28.02 -19.11 -30.29
CA SER A 187 27.88 -17.64 -30.25
C SER A 187 26.48 -17.17 -30.68
N ASP A 188 25.90 -17.84 -31.67
CA ASP A 188 24.69 -17.43 -32.41
C ASP A 188 23.40 -17.91 -31.73
N ILE A 189 23.22 -17.49 -30.47
CA ILE A 189 22.01 -17.71 -29.68
C ILE A 189 21.56 -16.36 -29.12
N SER A 190 20.29 -16.00 -29.31
CA SER A 190 19.73 -14.80 -28.67
C SER A 190 19.38 -15.09 -27.21
N MET A 191 20.26 -14.70 -26.30
CA MET A 191 20.03 -14.86 -24.86
C MET A 191 18.93 -13.92 -24.36
N GLU A 192 18.66 -12.81 -25.05
CA GLU A 192 17.53 -11.92 -24.78
C GLU A 192 16.19 -12.62 -25.03
N TYR A 193 16.06 -13.38 -26.13
CA TYR A 193 14.87 -14.19 -26.38
C TYR A 193 14.69 -15.24 -25.28
N VAL A 194 15.76 -15.95 -24.92
CA VAL A 194 15.74 -16.92 -23.82
C VAL A 194 15.29 -16.26 -22.52
N TYR A 195 15.80 -15.07 -22.22
CA TYR A 195 15.42 -14.31 -21.03
C TYR A 195 13.91 -14.04 -21.00
N TYR A 196 13.32 -13.51 -22.08
CA TYR A 196 11.89 -13.22 -22.15
C TYR A 196 11.03 -14.50 -22.14
N MET A 197 11.49 -15.56 -22.79
CA MET A 197 10.85 -16.89 -22.76
C MET A 197 10.84 -17.45 -21.32
N LEU A 198 11.96 -17.43 -20.61
CA LEU A 198 12.02 -17.85 -19.20
C LEU A 198 11.17 -16.95 -18.30
N LEU A 199 11.13 -15.65 -18.58
CA LEU A 199 10.30 -14.68 -17.85
C LEU A 199 8.80 -15.01 -18.00
N LYS A 200 8.41 -15.59 -19.13
CA LYS A 200 7.05 -16.08 -19.36
C LYS A 200 6.80 -17.43 -18.70
N LEU A 201 7.67 -18.40 -18.95
CA LEU A 201 7.48 -19.80 -18.54
C LEU A 201 7.66 -20.02 -17.02
N GLN A 202 8.34 -19.11 -16.31
CA GLN A 202 8.54 -19.23 -14.86
C GLN A 202 7.23 -19.44 -14.08
N GLY A 203 6.10 -18.89 -14.55
CA GLY A 203 4.80 -19.05 -13.89
C GLY A 203 4.31 -20.49 -13.91
N ASP A 204 4.52 -21.18 -15.04
CA ASP A 204 4.15 -22.58 -15.19
C ASP A 204 5.17 -23.52 -14.53
N MET A 205 6.45 -23.16 -14.57
CA MET A 205 7.50 -23.85 -13.80
C MET A 205 7.23 -23.79 -12.28
N ARG A 206 6.76 -22.64 -11.76
CA ARG A 206 6.34 -22.48 -10.36
C ARG A 206 5.21 -23.44 -9.99
N LYS A 207 4.18 -23.57 -10.84
CA LYS A 207 3.04 -24.46 -10.60
C LYS A 207 3.43 -25.95 -10.59
N LYS A 208 4.44 -26.33 -11.38
CA LYS A 208 4.98 -27.69 -11.46
C LYS A 208 6.10 -27.97 -10.43
N SER A 209 6.38 -27.02 -9.54
CA SER A 209 7.42 -27.16 -8.52
C SER A 209 7.08 -28.23 -7.49
N SER A 210 8.11 -28.83 -6.91
CA SER A 210 8.01 -29.87 -5.88
C SER A 210 8.37 -29.33 -4.49
N GLY A 211 7.98 -30.04 -3.43
CA GLY A 211 8.29 -29.68 -2.04
C GLY A 211 7.13 -28.97 -1.32
N GLY A 212 6.86 -29.37 -0.07
CA GLY A 212 5.74 -28.86 0.72
C GLY A 212 5.95 -27.41 1.20
N VAL A 213 6.76 -27.23 2.25
CA VAL A 213 6.99 -25.90 2.86
C VAL A 213 7.92 -25.01 2.01
N GLN A 214 8.87 -25.62 1.29
CA GLN A 214 9.78 -24.90 0.39
C GLN A 214 9.69 -25.51 -1.00
N SER A 215 9.07 -24.75 -1.91
CA SER A 215 8.99 -25.15 -3.31
C SER A 215 10.36 -25.03 -3.99
N PHE A 216 10.65 -25.99 -4.85
CA PHE A 216 11.83 -25.98 -5.70
C PHE A 216 11.57 -26.58 -7.09
N VAL A 217 12.36 -26.16 -8.07
CA VAL A 217 12.54 -26.82 -9.37
C VAL A 217 13.92 -27.46 -9.39
N SER A 218 14.00 -28.76 -9.70
CA SER A 218 15.28 -29.46 -9.77
C SER A 218 16.05 -29.10 -11.05
N LEU A 219 17.36 -29.36 -11.04
CA LEU A 219 18.18 -29.15 -12.25
C LEU A 219 17.77 -30.09 -13.39
N SER A 220 17.36 -31.33 -13.06
CA SER A 220 16.81 -32.25 -14.06
C SER A 220 15.53 -31.71 -14.67
N PHE A 221 14.61 -31.18 -13.87
CA PHE A 221 13.38 -30.56 -14.36
C PHE A 221 13.67 -29.41 -15.34
N LEU A 222 14.62 -28.53 -15.01
CA LEU A 222 15.01 -27.44 -15.91
C LEU A 222 15.63 -27.97 -17.21
N ARG A 223 16.47 -29.00 -17.15
CA ARG A 223 17.09 -29.61 -18.33
C ARG A 223 16.07 -30.23 -19.29
N ASP A 224 15.08 -30.90 -18.70
CA ASP A 224 14.07 -31.65 -19.44
C ASP A 224 12.85 -30.78 -19.81
N TYR A 225 12.84 -29.48 -19.49
CA TYR A 225 11.69 -28.63 -19.79
C TYR A 225 11.56 -28.41 -21.31
N LEU A 226 10.36 -28.64 -21.86
CA LEU A 226 10.07 -28.38 -23.28
C LEU A 226 9.89 -26.89 -23.53
N ILE A 227 10.58 -26.38 -24.55
CA ILE A 227 10.50 -24.99 -24.98
C ILE A 227 10.27 -24.89 -26.50
N PRO A 228 9.51 -23.87 -26.95
CA PRO A 228 9.35 -23.59 -28.36
C PRO A 228 10.55 -22.76 -28.85
N LEU A 229 11.19 -23.22 -29.92
CA LEU A 229 12.36 -22.56 -30.50
C LEU A 229 12.02 -21.98 -31.88
N PRO A 230 12.11 -20.64 -32.06
CA PRO A 230 12.01 -19.98 -33.36
C PRO A 230 13.33 -20.03 -34.14
N PRO A 231 13.28 -19.77 -35.46
CA PRO A 231 14.42 -19.31 -36.24
C PRO A 231 15.21 -18.18 -35.56
N LEU A 232 16.53 -18.15 -35.72
CA LEU A 232 17.40 -17.18 -35.05
C LEU A 232 17.05 -15.72 -35.40
N ASN A 233 16.71 -15.45 -36.66
CA ASN A 233 16.31 -14.11 -37.09
C ASN A 233 14.96 -13.71 -36.51
N GLU A 234 14.01 -14.65 -36.40
CA GLU A 234 12.73 -14.39 -35.76
C GLU A 234 12.90 -14.13 -34.25
N GLN A 235 13.80 -14.85 -33.56
CA GLN A 235 14.14 -14.54 -32.16
C GLN A 235 14.55 -13.07 -31.99
N LYS A 236 15.40 -12.55 -32.89
CA LYS A 236 15.81 -11.12 -32.88
C LYS A 236 14.62 -10.18 -33.12
N ARG A 237 13.74 -10.50 -34.08
CA ARG A 237 12.53 -9.70 -34.35
C ARG A 237 11.57 -9.69 -33.16
N ILE A 238 11.37 -10.84 -32.50
CA ILE A 238 10.56 -10.97 -31.28
C ILE A 238 11.12 -10.09 -30.17
N VAL A 239 12.43 -10.18 -29.91
CA VAL A 239 13.10 -9.36 -28.88
C VAL A 239 12.92 -7.88 -29.17
N ALA A 240 13.20 -7.45 -30.41
CA ALA A 240 13.02 -6.05 -30.81
C ALA A 240 11.58 -5.57 -30.58
N LYS A 241 10.58 -6.40 -30.89
CA LYS A 241 9.17 -6.04 -30.67
C LYS A 241 8.78 -6.00 -29.20
N ILE A 242 9.31 -6.89 -28.36
CA ILE A 242 9.10 -6.84 -26.92
C ILE A 242 9.70 -5.55 -26.35
N GLU A 243 10.94 -5.23 -26.71
CA GLU A 243 11.65 -4.04 -26.22
C GLU A 243 11.01 -2.73 -26.70
N GLU A 244 10.42 -2.72 -27.89
CA GLU A 244 9.58 -1.62 -28.37
C GLU A 244 8.34 -1.42 -27.49
N LEU A 245 7.67 -2.50 -27.08
CA LEU A 245 6.40 -2.44 -26.35
C LEU A 245 6.57 -2.22 -24.84
N LEU A 246 7.69 -2.66 -24.25
CA LEU A 246 7.92 -2.61 -22.80
C LEU A 246 7.78 -1.19 -22.18
N PRO A 247 8.35 -0.11 -22.76
CA PRO A 247 8.20 1.23 -22.20
C PRO A 247 6.73 1.69 -22.07
N PHE A 248 5.89 1.35 -23.06
CA PHE A 248 4.47 1.69 -23.02
C PHE A 248 3.72 0.94 -21.91
N ILE A 249 4.11 -0.31 -21.64
CA ILE A 249 3.54 -1.11 -20.55
C ILE A 249 3.94 -0.52 -19.19
N GLU A 250 5.20 -0.10 -19.04
CA GLU A 250 5.68 0.54 -17.82
C GLU A 250 4.99 1.89 -17.57
N GLU A 251 4.74 2.67 -18.62
CA GLU A 251 3.96 3.90 -18.51
C GLU A 251 2.51 3.61 -18.12
N TYR A 252 1.89 2.58 -18.71
CA TYR A 252 0.54 2.15 -18.37
C TYR A 252 0.43 1.71 -16.90
N ASP A 253 1.39 0.92 -16.41
CA ASP A 253 1.46 0.49 -15.00
C ASP A 253 1.53 1.69 -14.04
N LYS A 254 2.37 2.69 -14.34
CA LYS A 254 2.45 3.93 -13.54
C LYS A 254 1.12 4.69 -13.50
N LYS A 255 0.42 4.79 -14.64
CA LYS A 255 -0.89 5.46 -14.71
C LYS A 255 -1.96 4.68 -13.96
N GLU A 256 -1.96 3.34 -14.06
CA GLU A 256 -2.87 2.46 -13.33
C GLU A 256 -2.68 2.57 -11.81
N GLN A 257 -1.44 2.60 -11.33
CA GLN A 257 -1.11 2.80 -9.92
C GLN A 257 -1.56 4.17 -9.42
N LYS A 258 -1.27 5.24 -10.17
CA LYS A 258 -1.71 6.60 -9.83
C LYS A 258 -3.23 6.72 -9.74
N LEU A 259 -3.95 6.14 -10.70
CA LEU A 259 -5.42 6.12 -10.69
C LEU A 259 -5.95 5.38 -9.47
N THR A 260 -5.36 4.23 -9.15
CA THR A 260 -5.74 3.43 -7.97
C THR A 260 -5.55 4.22 -6.68
N THR A 261 -4.38 4.86 -6.51
CA THR A 261 -4.12 5.70 -5.33
C THR A 261 -5.09 6.88 -5.25
N LEU A 262 -5.36 7.55 -6.37
CA LEU A 262 -6.29 8.68 -6.41
C LEU A 262 -7.70 8.24 -5.99
N ASN A 263 -8.21 7.15 -6.56
CA ASN A 263 -9.53 6.62 -6.22
C ASN A 263 -9.63 6.19 -4.76
N GLN A 264 -8.57 5.62 -4.19
CA GLN A 264 -8.53 5.25 -2.77
C GLN A 264 -8.55 6.47 -1.83
N GLN A 265 -7.94 7.58 -2.23
CA GLN A 265 -7.84 8.79 -1.41
C GLN A 265 -8.99 9.78 -1.64
N PHE A 266 -9.66 9.70 -2.79
CA PHE A 266 -10.69 10.65 -3.21
C PHE A 266 -11.85 10.79 -2.21
N PRO A 267 -12.45 9.70 -1.66
CA PRO A 267 -13.53 9.81 -0.67
C PRO A 267 -13.16 10.66 0.55
N ASP A 268 -11.98 10.43 1.12
CA ASP A 268 -11.52 11.15 2.31
C ASP A 268 -11.18 12.62 2.01
N GLN A 269 -10.58 12.90 0.83
CA GLN A 269 -10.30 14.27 0.40
C GLN A 269 -11.60 15.05 0.13
N LEU A 270 -12.59 14.40 -0.47
CA LEU A 270 -13.90 15.00 -0.70
C LEU A 270 -14.62 15.27 0.62
N LYS A 271 -14.65 14.31 1.56
CA LYS A 271 -15.20 14.51 2.91
C LYS A 271 -14.58 15.73 3.60
N LYS A 272 -13.25 15.87 3.57
CA LYS A 272 -12.55 17.05 4.12
C LYS A 272 -12.97 18.36 3.47
N SER A 273 -13.09 18.37 2.13
CA SER A 273 -13.49 19.56 1.38
C SER A 273 -14.92 19.99 1.69
N ILE A 274 -15.84 19.01 1.81
CA ILE A 274 -17.23 19.26 2.21
C ILE A 274 -17.31 19.83 3.63
N LEU A 275 -16.54 19.29 4.57
CA LEU A 275 -16.49 19.83 5.94
C LEU A 275 -15.89 21.24 5.99
N GLN A 276 -14.91 21.54 5.14
CA GLN A 276 -14.34 22.89 5.04
C GLN A 276 -15.37 23.88 4.48
N ALA A 277 -16.05 23.54 3.39
CA ALA A 277 -17.13 24.36 2.84
C ALA A 277 -18.28 24.54 3.85
N ALA A 278 -18.59 23.50 4.64
CA ALA A 278 -19.61 23.54 5.68
C ALA A 278 -19.29 24.58 6.75
N ILE A 279 -18.05 24.64 7.24
CA ILE A 279 -17.65 25.56 8.31
C ILE A 279 -17.33 26.98 7.80
N GLN A 280 -17.31 27.18 6.48
CA GLN A 280 -17.18 28.49 5.82
C GLN A 280 -18.53 29.09 5.39
N GLY A 281 -19.65 28.40 5.66
CA GLY A 281 -20.99 28.85 5.24
C GLY A 281 -21.25 28.72 3.73
N GLN A 282 -20.49 27.86 3.06
CA GLN A 282 -20.55 27.67 1.60
C GLN A 282 -21.28 26.38 1.18
N LEU A 283 -21.65 25.51 2.13
CA LEU A 283 -22.29 24.23 1.81
C LEU A 283 -23.80 24.35 1.54
N VAL A 284 -24.47 25.32 2.16
CA VAL A 284 -25.91 25.57 2.01
C VAL A 284 -26.16 27.06 1.81
N ALA A 285 -27.29 27.41 1.18
CA ALA A 285 -27.67 28.79 1.02
C ALA A 285 -28.02 29.45 2.36
N GLN A 286 -27.64 30.73 2.50
CA GLN A 286 -28.05 31.60 3.61
C GLN A 286 -29.55 31.91 3.48
N ASP A 287 -30.29 31.90 4.59
CA ASP A 287 -31.70 32.29 4.63
C ASP A 287 -31.84 33.60 5.43
N PRO A 288 -32.26 34.71 4.80
CA PRO A 288 -32.45 35.99 5.49
C PRO A 288 -33.51 35.95 6.61
N ASN A 289 -34.38 34.92 6.62
CA ASN A 289 -35.39 34.75 7.67
C ASN A 289 -34.88 33.95 8.88
N ASP A 290 -33.68 33.39 8.79
CA ASP A 290 -33.09 32.73 9.95
C ASP A 290 -32.74 33.75 11.01
N GLU A 291 -33.03 33.40 12.26
CA GLU A 291 -32.57 34.17 13.40
C GLU A 291 -31.03 34.18 13.43
N PRO A 292 -30.36 35.35 13.46
CA PRO A 292 -28.91 35.43 13.38
C PRO A 292 -28.24 34.74 14.57
N ALA A 293 -27.01 34.26 14.36
CA ALA A 293 -26.24 33.57 15.39
C ALA A 293 -26.04 34.42 16.66
N SER A 294 -26.05 35.75 16.54
CA SER A 294 -25.96 36.68 17.66
C SER A 294 -27.07 36.48 18.71
N GLU A 295 -28.30 36.15 18.31
CA GLU A 295 -29.39 35.85 19.25
C GLU A 295 -29.21 34.48 19.90
N LEU A 296 -28.73 33.48 19.14
CA LEU A 296 -28.37 32.17 19.69
C LEU A 296 -27.28 32.31 20.77
N ILE A 297 -26.28 33.15 20.53
CA ILE A 297 -25.20 33.44 21.49
C ILE A 297 -25.75 34.03 22.78
N LYS A 298 -26.72 34.96 22.72
CA LYS A 298 -27.35 35.51 23.93
C LYS A 298 -28.01 34.42 24.77
N ARG A 299 -28.67 33.44 24.15
CA ARG A 299 -29.26 32.29 24.87
C ARG A 299 -28.20 31.40 25.52
N ILE A 300 -27.12 31.10 24.79
CA ILE A 300 -25.98 30.34 25.30
C ILE A 300 -25.36 31.05 26.51
N GLN A 301 -25.14 32.36 26.41
CA GLN A 301 -24.59 33.18 27.49
C GLN A 301 -25.53 33.22 28.72
N ALA A 302 -26.82 33.44 28.52
CA ALA A 302 -27.81 33.45 29.59
C ALA A 302 -27.89 32.08 30.31
N GLU A 303 -27.89 30.98 29.57
CA GLU A 303 -27.83 29.64 30.15
C GLU A 303 -26.56 29.45 31.00
N LYS A 304 -25.41 29.87 30.47
CA LYS A 304 -24.13 29.75 31.17
C LYS A 304 -24.11 30.56 32.46
N GLU A 305 -24.59 31.80 32.43
CA GLU A 305 -24.69 32.67 33.60
C GLU A 305 -25.63 32.06 34.65
N ARG A 306 -26.77 31.50 34.25
CA ARG A 306 -27.69 30.77 35.13
C ARG A 306 -27.01 29.57 35.79
N LEU A 307 -26.27 28.76 35.04
CA LEU A 307 -25.55 27.60 35.60
C LEU A 307 -24.44 28.02 36.59
N ILE A 308 -23.80 29.18 36.36
CA ILE A 308 -22.83 29.76 37.30
C ILE A 308 -23.53 30.22 38.57
N SER A 309 -24.67 30.93 38.47
CA SER A 309 -25.43 31.37 39.65
C SER A 309 -25.97 30.20 40.48
N GLU A 310 -26.35 29.12 39.82
CA GLU A 310 -26.79 27.86 40.45
C GLU A 310 -25.62 27.03 41.01
N LYS A 311 -24.36 27.49 40.87
CA LYS A 311 -23.13 26.78 41.27
C LYS A 311 -22.94 25.41 40.61
N LYS A 312 -23.62 25.14 39.49
CA LYS A 312 -23.47 23.91 38.69
C LYS A 312 -22.19 23.90 37.87
N ILE A 313 -21.72 25.08 37.47
CA ILE A 313 -20.41 25.26 36.82
C ILE A 313 -19.61 26.36 37.51
N LYS A 314 -18.27 26.26 37.42
CA LYS A 314 -17.37 27.26 37.98
C LYS A 314 -17.41 28.53 37.13
N LYS A 315 -17.33 29.70 37.78
CA LYS A 315 -17.13 30.97 37.10
C LYS A 315 -15.81 30.91 36.32
N PRO A 316 -15.80 31.22 35.01
CA PRO A 316 -14.58 31.19 34.23
C PRO A 316 -13.58 32.24 34.76
N LYS A 317 -12.29 31.90 34.76
CA LYS A 317 -11.21 32.81 35.17
C LYS A 317 -11.04 33.99 34.21
N VAL A 318 -11.41 33.78 32.95
CA VAL A 318 -11.33 34.76 31.87
C VAL A 318 -12.70 34.84 31.21
N LYS A 319 -13.28 36.04 31.12
CA LYS A 319 -14.47 36.28 30.29
C LYS A 319 -13.96 36.74 28.93
N SER A 320 -14.11 35.88 27.92
CA SER A 320 -13.88 36.22 26.51
C SER A 320 -15.22 36.28 25.78
N GLY A 321 -15.30 37.14 24.77
CA GLY A 321 -16.38 37.18 23.80
C GLY A 321 -15.89 37.85 22.53
N ILE A 322 -16.36 37.38 21.38
CA ILE A 322 -15.98 37.93 20.07
C ILE A 322 -17.15 38.75 19.52
N VAL A 323 -16.84 39.95 19.04
CA VAL A 323 -17.79 40.88 18.41
C VAL A 323 -17.22 41.38 17.09
N VAL A 324 -18.09 41.85 16.20
CA VAL A 324 -17.68 42.46 14.94
C VAL A 324 -17.95 43.96 15.02
N ARG A 325 -16.96 44.79 14.70
CA ARG A 325 -17.05 46.25 14.59
C ARG A 325 -16.41 46.70 13.29
N ASP A 326 -17.09 47.54 12.52
CA ASP A 326 -16.58 48.07 11.25
C ASP A 326 -16.08 46.97 10.29
N GLY A 327 -16.75 45.81 10.29
CA GLY A 327 -16.39 44.64 9.47
C GLY A 327 -15.20 43.81 9.99
N LEU A 328 -14.57 44.20 11.11
CA LEU A 328 -13.43 43.48 11.69
C LEU A 328 -13.83 42.75 12.99
N PRO A 329 -13.30 41.53 13.22
CA PRO A 329 -13.55 40.76 14.44
C PRO A 329 -12.63 41.21 15.58
N TYR A 330 -13.23 41.49 16.74
CA TYR A 330 -12.56 41.87 17.98
C TYR A 330 -12.88 40.89 19.10
N GLU A 331 -11.86 40.45 19.83
CA GLU A 331 -12.02 39.64 21.04
C GLU A 331 -11.89 40.54 22.28
N ILE A 332 -12.90 40.49 23.16
CA ILE A 332 -12.94 41.23 24.42
C ILE A 332 -12.58 40.27 25.55
N ILE A 333 -11.37 40.40 26.09
CA ILE A 333 -10.86 39.58 27.18
C ILE A 333 -10.79 40.44 28.44
N ASN A 334 -11.62 40.12 29.45
CA ASN A 334 -11.69 40.86 30.72
C ASN A 334 -11.85 42.39 30.53
N GLY A 335 -12.57 42.81 29.49
CA GLY A 335 -12.81 44.22 29.17
C GLY A 335 -11.75 44.87 28.28
N VAL A 336 -10.66 44.17 27.95
CA VAL A 336 -9.65 44.63 26.98
C VAL A 336 -10.00 44.09 25.60
N GLU A 337 -10.14 44.99 24.63
CA GLU A 337 -10.49 44.66 23.26
C GLU A 337 -9.23 44.53 22.39
N ARG A 338 -9.16 43.48 21.55
CA ARG A 338 -8.09 43.28 20.56
C ARG A 338 -8.66 42.82 19.23
N CYS A 339 -8.14 43.34 18.12
CA CYS A 339 -8.49 42.82 16.80
C CYS A 339 -7.89 41.42 16.62
N ILE A 340 -8.67 40.49 16.08
CA ILE A 340 -8.26 39.10 15.81
C ILE A 340 -8.38 38.73 14.33
N ALA A 341 -8.49 39.72 13.43
CA ALA A 341 -8.63 39.49 11.99
C ALA A 341 -7.49 38.62 11.44
N ASP A 342 -6.25 38.87 11.86
CA ASP A 342 -5.07 38.12 11.42
C ASP A 342 -5.00 36.68 11.99
N GLU A 343 -5.81 36.35 13.01
CA GLU A 343 -5.89 35.00 13.59
C GLU A 343 -6.93 34.12 12.89
N LEU A 344 -7.80 34.69 12.06
CA LEU A 344 -8.93 34.00 11.42
C LEU A 344 -8.62 33.72 9.94
N PRO A 345 -8.58 32.45 9.50
CA PRO A 345 -8.06 32.12 8.17
C PRO A 345 -9.05 32.33 7.02
N PHE A 346 -10.31 32.67 7.31
CA PHE A 346 -11.34 32.91 6.31
C PHE A 346 -12.48 33.76 6.86
N GLU A 347 -13.25 34.35 5.94
CA GLU A 347 -14.48 35.08 6.23
C GLU A 347 -15.66 34.13 6.45
N ILE A 348 -16.65 34.58 7.24
CA ILE A 348 -17.90 33.87 7.50
C ILE A 348 -19.09 34.75 7.10
N PRO A 349 -20.27 34.18 6.81
CA PRO A 349 -21.47 34.97 6.51
C PRO A 349 -21.83 35.96 7.63
N GLU A 350 -22.45 37.09 7.28
CA GLU A 350 -22.84 38.14 8.24
C GLU A 350 -23.79 37.64 9.34
N SER A 351 -24.60 36.62 9.03
CA SER A 351 -25.52 35.97 9.97
C SER A 351 -24.81 35.08 11.00
N TRP A 352 -23.52 34.77 10.79
CA TRP A 352 -22.72 33.91 11.65
C TRP A 352 -21.89 34.72 12.64
N CYS A 353 -21.37 34.04 13.66
CA CYS A 353 -20.48 34.66 14.64
C CYS A 353 -19.31 33.72 14.95
N TRP A 354 -18.13 34.31 15.15
CA TRP A 354 -16.99 33.59 15.72
C TRP A 354 -17.18 33.42 17.23
N MET A 355 -16.81 32.25 17.76
CA MET A 355 -16.77 31.98 19.19
C MET A 355 -15.55 31.15 19.57
N ARG A 356 -15.14 31.17 20.84
CA ARG A 356 -14.23 30.17 21.40
C ARG A 356 -14.98 28.90 21.79
N LEU A 357 -14.38 27.71 21.62
CA LEU A 357 -14.99 26.43 22.02
C LEU A 357 -15.40 26.44 23.50
N SER A 358 -14.63 27.11 24.37
CA SER A 358 -14.97 27.24 25.78
C SER A 358 -16.25 28.03 26.05
N GLU A 359 -16.68 28.92 25.15
CA GLU A 359 -17.89 29.73 25.31
C GLU A 359 -19.15 28.88 25.19
N ILE A 360 -19.17 27.94 24.24
CA ILE A 360 -20.30 27.03 23.97
C ILE A 360 -20.32 25.79 24.88
N CYS A 361 -19.30 25.61 25.72
CA CYS A 361 -19.18 24.50 26.65
C CYS A 361 -19.52 24.93 28.09
N SER A 362 -20.24 24.06 28.81
CA SER A 362 -20.41 24.13 30.26
C SER A 362 -19.19 23.56 31.00
N ASN A 363 -18.51 22.58 30.41
CA ASN A 363 -17.31 21.96 30.98
C ASN A 363 -16.39 21.38 29.90
N ILE A 364 -15.08 21.45 30.12
CA ILE A 364 -14.02 20.82 29.31
C ILE A 364 -13.03 20.20 30.29
N HIS A 365 -13.09 18.88 30.46
CA HIS A 365 -12.31 18.22 31.50
C HIS A 365 -11.86 16.82 31.14
N TYR A 366 -10.83 16.38 31.86
CA TYR A 366 -10.23 15.06 31.70
C TYR A 366 -11.12 13.96 32.28
N GLY A 367 -10.91 12.75 31.76
CA GLY A 367 -11.56 11.56 32.27
C GLY A 367 -10.97 11.06 33.59
N TYR A 368 -11.56 9.98 34.08
CA TYR A 368 -11.18 9.30 35.30
C TYR A 368 -9.92 8.47 35.11
N THR A 369 -9.02 8.49 36.09
CA THR A 369 -7.82 7.64 36.09
C THR A 369 -8.16 6.33 36.77
N ALA A 370 -8.30 5.26 35.97
CA ALA A 370 -8.55 3.92 36.46
C ALA A 370 -7.91 2.86 35.57
N SER A 371 -7.63 1.71 36.16
CA SER A 371 -7.25 0.50 35.42
C SER A 371 -8.48 -0.16 34.81
N ALA A 372 -8.34 -0.64 33.57
CA ALA A 372 -9.37 -1.43 32.91
C ALA A 372 -9.49 -2.82 33.56
N SER A 373 -10.72 -3.32 33.66
CA SER A 373 -11.08 -4.61 34.25
C SER A 373 -12.10 -5.34 33.36
N SER A 374 -12.17 -6.66 33.47
CA SER A 374 -13.19 -7.47 32.80
C SER A 374 -14.57 -7.38 33.48
N LYS A 375 -14.62 -6.92 34.73
CA LYS A 375 -15.85 -6.70 35.52
C LYS A 375 -15.75 -5.41 36.31
N GLY A 376 -16.88 -4.75 36.55
CA GLY A 376 -16.94 -3.53 37.35
C GLY A 376 -18.34 -2.93 37.35
N THR A 377 -18.46 -1.76 37.94
CA THR A 377 -19.74 -1.04 38.06
C THR A 377 -20.04 -0.19 36.84
N HIS A 378 -19.02 0.30 36.13
CA HIS A 378 -19.16 1.19 34.98
C HIS A 378 -18.26 0.75 33.83
N LYS A 379 -18.69 0.98 32.59
CA LYS A 379 -17.82 0.91 31.42
C LYS A 379 -16.80 2.05 31.44
N LEU A 380 -15.55 1.78 31.10
CA LEU A 380 -14.46 2.75 31.00
C LEU A 380 -14.06 2.93 29.53
N LEU A 381 -14.62 3.94 28.87
CA LEU A 381 -14.30 4.27 27.48
C LEU A 381 -12.85 4.74 27.36
N ARG A 382 -12.04 4.09 26.53
CA ARG A 382 -10.65 4.46 26.24
C ARG A 382 -10.49 4.94 24.81
N ILE A 383 -9.35 5.56 24.51
CA ILE A 383 -8.98 5.98 23.15
C ILE A 383 -9.05 4.82 22.16
N THR A 384 -8.58 3.63 22.54
CA THR A 384 -8.52 2.43 21.68
C THR A 384 -9.87 1.86 21.31
N ASP A 385 -10.91 2.20 22.08
CA ASP A 385 -12.26 1.69 21.89
C ASP A 385 -13.05 2.53 20.87
N ILE A 386 -12.50 3.68 20.45
CA ILE A 386 -13.06 4.57 19.43
C ILE A 386 -12.38 4.26 18.09
N GLN A 387 -13.10 3.61 17.18
CA GLN A 387 -12.59 3.23 15.86
C GLN A 387 -13.58 3.61 14.77
N ASN A 388 -13.10 4.25 13.70
CA ASN A 388 -13.91 4.64 12.54
C ASN A 388 -15.21 5.39 12.92
N ASN A 389 -15.11 6.34 13.87
CA ASN A 389 -16.24 7.09 14.43
C ASN A 389 -17.35 6.21 15.04
N LYS A 390 -16.98 5.03 15.56
CA LYS A 390 -17.87 4.08 16.24
C LYS A 390 -17.23 3.57 17.53
N VAL A 391 -18.08 3.13 18.45
CA VAL A 391 -17.70 2.44 19.68
C VAL A 391 -18.51 1.16 19.78
N SER A 392 -17.83 0.03 19.87
CA SER A 392 -18.43 -1.25 20.21
C SER A 392 -18.54 -1.35 21.74
N TRP A 393 -19.65 -0.91 22.31
CA TRP A 393 -19.83 -0.82 23.77
C TRP A 393 -19.64 -2.16 24.51
N ASN A 394 -19.88 -3.28 23.83
CA ASN A 394 -19.62 -4.62 24.37
C ASN A 394 -18.13 -4.85 24.68
N ASP A 395 -17.23 -4.30 23.86
CA ASP A 395 -15.78 -4.46 23.96
C ASP A 395 -15.14 -3.43 24.92
N VAL A 396 -15.88 -2.40 25.29
CA VAL A 396 -15.42 -1.41 26.27
C VAL A 396 -15.24 -2.12 27.62
N PRO A 397 -14.06 -2.03 28.26
CA PRO A 397 -13.83 -2.69 29.53
C PRO A 397 -14.58 -1.99 30.67
N PHE A 398 -14.57 -2.59 31.84
CA PHE A 398 -15.14 -2.00 33.04
C PHE A 398 -14.09 -1.32 33.91
N CYS A 399 -14.56 -0.46 34.82
CA CYS A 399 -13.85 -0.06 36.02
C CYS A 399 -14.83 -0.03 37.21
N SER A 400 -14.26 0.03 38.41
CA SER A 400 -15.04 0.18 39.65
C SER A 400 -14.73 1.54 40.25
N LEU A 401 -15.78 2.32 40.49
CA LEU A 401 -15.73 3.60 41.18
C LEU A 401 -17.02 3.80 41.97
N SER A 402 -16.95 4.62 43.02
CA SER A 402 -18.13 4.99 43.82
C SER A 402 -19.07 5.90 43.02
N GLU A 403 -20.35 5.93 43.40
CA GLU A 403 -21.34 6.82 42.74
C GLU A 403 -20.91 8.29 42.79
N LYS A 404 -20.34 8.73 43.92
CA LYS A 404 -19.83 10.09 44.12
C LYS A 404 -18.67 10.43 43.17
N GLU A 405 -17.80 9.47 42.87
CA GLU A 405 -16.76 9.66 41.87
C GLU A 405 -17.35 9.70 40.45
N ALA A 406 -18.32 8.83 40.18
CA ALA A 406 -18.95 8.70 38.86
C ALA A 406 -19.66 9.99 38.41
N GLU A 407 -20.28 10.75 39.33
CA GLU A 407 -21.00 11.99 39.04
C GLU A 407 -20.28 12.94 38.07
N ASN A 408 -18.95 13.06 38.20
CA ASN A 408 -18.15 13.96 37.36
C ASN A 408 -17.73 13.36 36.01
N TYR A 409 -17.80 12.04 35.83
CA TYR A 409 -17.26 11.33 34.67
C TYR A 409 -18.30 10.56 33.86
N THR A 410 -19.55 10.44 34.34
CA THR A 410 -20.62 9.74 33.62
C THR A 410 -20.86 10.37 32.26
N LEU A 411 -20.65 9.61 31.20
CA LEU A 411 -20.97 9.97 29.82
C LEU A 411 -22.48 10.06 29.64
N LYS A 412 -22.92 11.06 28.86
CA LYS A 412 -24.31 11.25 28.47
C LYS A 412 -24.41 11.46 26.97
N LYS A 413 -25.59 11.16 26.42
CA LYS A 413 -25.92 11.51 25.02
C LYS A 413 -25.66 13.00 24.78
N GLY A 414 -25.04 13.33 23.66
CA GLY A 414 -24.63 14.69 23.28
C GLY A 414 -23.27 15.13 23.83
N ASN A 415 -22.64 14.35 24.72
CA ASN A 415 -21.24 14.61 25.09
C ASN A 415 -20.32 14.28 23.92
N ILE A 416 -19.21 15.00 23.81
CA ILE A 416 -18.16 14.69 22.83
C ILE A 416 -16.87 14.42 23.59
N VAL A 417 -16.20 13.31 23.29
CA VAL A 417 -14.89 12.96 23.83
C VAL A 417 -13.81 13.15 22.77
N ILE A 418 -12.63 13.63 23.19
CA ILE A 418 -11.51 13.97 22.32
C ILE A 418 -10.25 13.29 22.86
N ALA A 419 -9.51 12.58 22.00
CA ALA A 419 -8.24 11.96 22.37
C ALA A 419 -7.17 13.02 22.65
N ARG A 420 -6.56 12.96 23.84
CA ARG A 420 -5.55 13.96 24.25
C ARG A 420 -4.12 13.58 23.88
N THR A 421 -3.82 12.28 23.75
CA THR A 421 -2.47 11.73 23.63
C THR A 421 -2.41 10.54 22.68
N GLY A 422 -1.20 10.17 22.22
CA GLY A 422 -0.96 9.05 21.31
C GLY A 422 -1.11 9.36 19.82
N GLY A 423 -1.11 8.35 18.96
CA GLY A 423 -1.24 8.52 17.49
C GLY A 423 -2.61 9.01 17.00
N THR A 424 -3.56 9.26 17.92
CA THR A 424 -4.94 9.64 17.64
C THR A 424 -5.33 10.97 18.26
N ILE A 425 -4.36 11.77 18.74
CA ILE A 425 -4.59 13.10 19.32
C ILE A 425 -5.55 13.90 18.45
N GLY A 426 -6.53 14.54 19.10
CA GLY A 426 -7.52 15.38 18.44
C GLY A 426 -8.72 14.64 17.88
N LYS A 427 -8.68 13.31 17.71
CA LYS A 427 -9.84 12.57 17.21
C LYS A 427 -10.99 12.69 18.21
N SER A 428 -12.16 13.07 17.69
CA SER A 428 -13.37 13.28 18.49
C SER A 428 -14.42 12.21 18.25
N PHE A 429 -15.24 11.92 19.25
CA PHE A 429 -16.40 11.03 19.13
C PHE A 429 -17.61 11.62 19.84
N LEU A 430 -18.73 11.75 19.12
CA LEU A 430 -20.02 12.17 19.65
C LEU A 430 -20.74 10.97 20.27
N ILE A 431 -21.06 11.09 21.55
CA ILE A 431 -21.83 10.09 22.28
C ILE A 431 -23.30 10.20 21.88
N ASN A 432 -23.78 9.30 21.03
CA ASN A 432 -25.16 9.27 20.55
C ASN A 432 -26.01 8.16 21.17
N ASN A 433 -25.38 7.06 21.60
CA ASN A 433 -25.99 5.90 22.21
C ASN A 433 -25.14 5.42 23.40
N ILE A 434 -25.79 5.14 24.53
CA ILE A 434 -25.17 4.60 25.74
C ILE A 434 -26.08 3.49 26.25
N GLN A 435 -25.56 2.26 26.31
CA GLN A 435 -26.33 1.10 26.76
C GLN A 435 -26.19 0.83 28.26
N GLU A 436 -25.03 1.18 28.83
CA GLU A 436 -24.68 0.92 30.23
C GLU A 436 -24.06 2.16 30.88
N GLN A 437 -24.08 2.22 32.21
CA GLN A 437 -23.39 3.29 32.94
C GLN A 437 -21.91 3.34 32.53
N SER A 438 -21.51 4.46 31.95
CA SER A 438 -20.21 4.59 31.29
C SER A 438 -19.51 5.86 31.75
N VAL A 439 -18.21 5.73 32.01
CA VAL A 439 -17.27 6.82 32.24
C VAL A 439 -16.17 6.78 31.17
N PHE A 440 -15.27 7.75 31.16
CA PHE A 440 -14.19 7.85 30.17
C PHE A 440 -12.83 7.98 30.84
N ALA A 441 -11.81 7.38 30.24
CA ALA A 441 -10.46 7.34 30.76
C ALA A 441 -9.77 8.72 30.70
N SER A 442 -8.80 8.95 31.58
CA SER A 442 -8.04 10.22 31.70
C SER A 442 -7.26 10.65 30.46
N TYR A 443 -7.05 9.74 29.50
CA TYR A 443 -6.46 10.03 28.19
C TYR A 443 -7.45 10.69 27.21
N LEU A 444 -8.74 10.73 27.55
CA LEU A 444 -9.79 11.46 26.84
C LEU A 444 -10.11 12.78 27.57
N ILE A 445 -10.45 13.80 26.80
CA ILE A 445 -11.05 15.05 27.27
C ILE A 445 -12.50 15.04 26.83
N ARG A 446 -13.43 15.31 27.74
CA ARG A 446 -14.84 15.50 27.41
C ARG A 446 -15.16 16.97 27.33
N ILE A 447 -15.83 17.37 26.26
CA ILE A 447 -16.56 18.63 26.16
C ILE A 447 -18.04 18.38 26.43
N VAL A 448 -18.63 19.21 27.29
CA VAL A 448 -20.06 19.18 27.60
C VAL A 448 -20.66 20.48 27.08
N LEU A 449 -21.44 20.38 26.00
CA LEU A 449 -22.07 21.52 25.34
C LEU A 449 -23.22 22.08 26.18
N LEU A 450 -23.49 23.38 26.01
CA LEU A 450 -24.69 24.05 26.54
C LEU A 450 -25.93 23.63 25.72
N SER A 451 -27.11 23.70 26.32
CA SER A 451 -28.35 23.11 25.78
C SER A 451 -28.80 23.70 24.44
N HIS A 452 -28.43 24.95 24.16
CA HIS A 452 -28.78 25.63 22.90
C HIS A 452 -27.83 25.29 21.73
N VAL A 453 -26.73 24.59 21.98
CA VAL A 453 -25.71 24.28 20.98
C VAL A 453 -26.04 22.97 20.30
N TYR A 454 -26.04 22.93 18.96
CA TYR A 454 -26.34 21.71 18.23
C TYR A 454 -25.11 20.79 18.16
N GLU A 455 -25.18 19.67 18.87
CA GLU A 455 -24.05 18.76 19.10
C GLU A 455 -23.52 18.11 17.82
N LYS A 456 -24.40 17.84 16.85
CA LYS A 456 -23.99 17.27 15.56
C LYS A 456 -23.16 18.24 14.74
N TYR A 457 -23.52 19.53 14.72
CA TYR A 457 -22.73 20.55 14.04
C TYR A 457 -21.32 20.63 14.62
N ILE A 458 -21.21 20.68 15.96
CA ILE A 458 -19.91 20.69 16.65
C ILE A 458 -19.12 19.41 16.36
N SER A 459 -19.78 18.24 16.31
CA SER A 459 -19.13 16.99 15.94
C SER A 459 -18.53 17.05 14.54
N TYR A 460 -19.20 17.63 13.55
CA TYR A 460 -18.66 17.79 12.20
C TYR A 460 -17.55 18.85 12.12
N TYR A 461 -17.68 19.96 12.87
CA TYR A 461 -16.61 20.94 13.01
C TYR A 461 -15.32 20.32 13.54
N LEU A 462 -15.39 19.44 14.55
CA LEU A 462 -14.23 18.72 15.11
C LEU A 462 -13.62 17.68 14.15
N ASN A 463 -14.22 17.48 12.98
CA ASN A 463 -13.66 16.69 11.89
C ASN A 463 -13.17 17.55 10.70
N SER A 464 -13.37 18.88 10.75
CA SER A 464 -13.00 19.79 9.67
C SER A 464 -11.49 20.04 9.57
N PRO A 465 -10.96 20.34 8.38
CA PRO A 465 -9.55 20.73 8.23
C PRO A 465 -9.13 21.90 9.13
N PHE A 466 -10.00 22.90 9.26
CA PHE A 466 -9.76 24.08 10.11
C PHE A 466 -9.55 23.72 11.60
N TYR A 467 -10.37 22.83 12.17
CA TYR A 467 -10.14 22.33 13.54
C TYR A 467 -8.75 21.71 13.69
N TRP A 468 -8.37 20.85 12.76
CA TRP A 468 -7.09 20.14 12.79
C TRP A 468 -5.89 21.07 12.60
N GLU A 469 -6.05 22.15 11.85
CA GLU A 469 -5.02 23.17 11.67
C GLU A 469 -4.77 23.95 12.96
N GLN A 470 -5.83 24.45 13.60
CA GLN A 470 -5.71 25.12 14.91
C GLN A 470 -5.12 24.18 15.97
N LEU A 471 -5.54 22.91 15.99
CA LEU A 471 -5.01 21.95 16.96
C LEU A 471 -3.51 21.71 16.77
N ARG A 472 -3.04 21.65 15.51
CA ARG A 472 -1.62 21.49 15.19
C ARG A 472 -0.81 22.69 15.66
N SER A 473 -1.27 23.92 15.43
CA SER A 473 -0.53 25.13 15.83
C SER A 473 -0.36 25.21 17.35
N TYR A 474 -1.36 24.81 18.14
CA TYR A 474 -1.25 24.72 19.61
C TYR A 474 -0.37 23.56 20.12
N SER A 475 -0.13 22.53 19.30
CA SER A 475 0.70 21.37 19.66
C SER A 475 2.18 21.49 19.25
N MET A 476 2.53 22.51 18.45
CA MET A 476 3.92 22.76 18.04
C MET A 476 4.74 23.31 19.21
N GLY A 477 5.71 22.52 19.71
CA GLY A 477 6.67 22.96 20.73
C GLY A 477 6.94 21.98 21.88
N THR A 478 6.19 20.88 21.99
CA THR A 478 6.41 19.85 23.04
C THR A 478 6.91 18.54 22.43
N GLY A 479 7.95 17.92 23.05
CA GLY A 479 8.59 16.69 22.54
C GLY A 479 7.66 15.47 22.39
N GLN A 480 6.46 15.52 22.99
CA GLN A 480 5.31 14.71 22.62
C GLN A 480 4.14 15.65 22.30
N PRO A 481 3.49 15.53 21.12
CA PRO A 481 2.25 16.24 20.86
C PRO A 481 1.22 15.81 21.91
N ASN A 482 0.58 16.75 22.59
CA ASN A 482 -0.50 16.48 23.53
C ASN A 482 -1.50 17.63 23.47
N VAL A 483 -2.78 17.31 23.62
CA VAL A 483 -3.85 18.29 23.70
C VAL A 483 -4.32 18.40 25.15
N ASN A 484 -4.60 19.62 25.58
CA ASN A 484 -5.09 19.93 26.91
C ASN A 484 -6.41 20.72 26.84
N SER A 485 -7.17 20.70 27.94
CA SER A 485 -8.49 21.33 28.04
C SER A 485 -8.48 22.83 27.77
N VAL A 486 -7.39 23.51 28.14
CA VAL A 486 -7.22 24.96 27.91
C VAL A 486 -7.06 25.25 26.42
N SER A 487 -6.17 24.52 25.75
CA SER A 487 -5.89 24.69 24.32
C SER A 487 -7.13 24.39 23.48
N LEU A 488 -7.88 23.33 23.83
CA LEU A 488 -9.18 23.06 23.21
C LEU A 488 -10.17 24.22 23.43
N GLY A 489 -10.26 24.74 24.65
CA GLY A 489 -11.15 25.85 24.98
C GLY A 489 -10.86 27.14 24.19
N CYS A 490 -9.62 27.31 23.71
CA CYS A 490 -9.18 28.44 22.91
C CYS A 490 -9.47 28.29 21.41
N LEU A 491 -9.90 27.13 20.90
CA LEU A 491 -10.16 26.98 19.47
C LEU A 491 -11.31 27.88 19.01
N PHE A 492 -11.13 28.54 17.87
CA PHE A 492 -12.15 29.32 17.18
C PHE A 492 -13.16 28.41 16.49
N ILE A 493 -14.44 28.73 16.63
CA ILE A 493 -15.55 28.01 16.02
C ILE A 493 -16.42 29.03 15.28
N PRO A 494 -16.71 28.83 13.99
CA PRO A 494 -17.72 29.58 13.29
C PRO A 494 -19.09 29.02 13.69
N LEU A 495 -19.95 29.85 14.30
CA LEU A 495 -21.28 29.47 14.77
C LEU A 495 -22.36 30.08 13.85
N PRO A 496 -23.10 29.26 13.08
CA PRO A 496 -24.25 29.68 12.28
C PRO A 496 -25.51 29.90 13.13
N PRO A 497 -26.57 30.50 12.56
CA PRO A 497 -27.95 30.32 13.01
C PRO A 497 -28.29 28.85 13.30
N LEU A 498 -29.11 28.59 14.32
CA LEU A 498 -29.46 27.21 14.71
C LEU A 498 -30.19 26.45 13.59
N SER A 499 -31.07 27.13 12.84
CA SER A 499 -31.76 26.55 11.69
C SER A 499 -30.77 26.15 10.59
N GLU A 500 -29.79 27.01 10.32
CA GLU A 500 -28.74 26.74 9.34
C GLU A 500 -27.81 25.60 9.78
N GLN A 501 -27.42 25.53 11.06
CA GLN A 501 -26.65 24.41 11.61
C GLN A 501 -27.32 23.05 11.28
N LYS A 502 -28.65 22.98 11.38
CA LYS A 502 -29.42 21.76 11.04
C LYS A 502 -29.38 21.47 9.54
N ARG A 503 -29.55 22.49 8.69
CA ARG A 503 -29.46 22.33 7.23
C ARG A 503 -28.06 21.89 6.78
N ILE A 504 -27.01 22.46 7.37
CA ILE A 504 -25.60 22.07 7.13
C ILE A 504 -25.41 20.59 7.49
N VAL A 505 -25.81 20.18 8.70
CA VAL A 505 -25.67 18.80 9.16
C VAL A 505 -26.41 17.83 8.26
N GLN A 506 -27.65 18.15 7.88
CA GLN A 506 -28.44 17.34 6.95
C GLN A 506 -27.71 17.18 5.62
N LYS A 507 -27.15 18.28 5.07
CA LYS A 507 -26.44 18.22 3.79
C LYS A 507 -25.14 17.44 3.86
N ILE A 508 -24.39 17.55 4.97
CA ILE A 508 -23.20 16.73 5.21
C ILE A 508 -23.58 15.25 5.24
N GLU A 509 -24.59 14.87 6.03
CA GLU A 509 -25.05 13.47 6.16
C GLU A 509 -25.52 12.92 4.80
N GLU A 510 -26.26 13.71 4.02
CA GLU A 510 -26.68 13.37 2.66
C GLU A 510 -25.47 13.11 1.76
N VAL A 511 -24.54 14.06 1.65
CA VAL A 511 -23.37 13.94 0.75
C VAL A 511 -22.44 12.82 1.20
N PHE A 512 -22.23 12.64 2.50
CA PHE A 512 -21.38 11.56 3.02
C PHE A 512 -21.94 10.18 2.70
N SER A 513 -23.27 10.02 2.72
CA SER A 513 -23.90 8.75 2.33
C SER A 513 -23.65 8.40 0.86
N HIS A 514 -23.65 9.39 -0.04
CA HIS A 514 -23.30 9.20 -1.45
C HIS A 514 -21.82 8.87 -1.64
N ILE A 515 -20.94 9.50 -0.87
CA ILE A 515 -19.50 9.20 -0.91
C ILE A 515 -19.21 7.77 -0.45
N GLU A 516 -19.95 7.26 0.54
CA GLU A 516 -19.78 5.89 1.05
C GLU A 516 -20.28 4.81 0.09
N SER A 517 -21.08 5.19 -0.91
CA SER A 517 -21.55 4.29 -1.98
C SER A 517 -20.66 4.26 -3.24
N LEU A 518 -19.64 5.12 -3.31
CA LEU A 518 -18.63 5.14 -4.39
C LEU A 518 -17.62 4.00 -4.22
#